data_AF-A0A8A0RIH7-F1
#
_entry.id   AF-A0A8A0RIH7-F1
#
_cell.length_a   1.000
_cell.length_b   1.000
_cell.length_c   1.000
_cell.angle_alpha   90.00
_cell.angle_beta   90.00
_cell.angle_gamma   90.00
#
_symmetry.space_group_name_H-M   'P 1'
#
loop_
_entity.id
_entity.type
_entity.pdbx_description
1 polymer ?
#
loop_
_entity_poly.entity_id
_entity_poly.type
_entity_poly.pdbx_seq_one_letter_code
_entity_poly.pdbx_strand_id
1 'polypeptide(L)'
;MILVIDNYDSFTYNLVQYIGEFRNDIRVYRNDEITVEEVRKMAPERIIISPGPCTPYEAGVSIDIIRELGPKIPIFGVCLGHQAIGAAFGGRVVKASRLVHGKTSVIEHDGTGIFKGVQNPLTAVRYHSLALERESLPRCLKITATAEDGTIMGVKHVDYPIVGVQFHPESIMTSEGKKIIKNMLEVDFKMNFKDVIVKVVEGRDLTEEEAGFAMERIMEGEATPAQIGSFITALRMKGEKVEEITGFARVMREKAEKIVTRHRILMDTCGTGGDRSNSFNISTAAAFVIAGTGVAVAKHGNRSVSSRSGSADVLEALGVNINMKPAEVGECIDKIGLGFMFAPVFHGAMKFAAGPRREVGIRTVFNILGPLTNPAGPQYQLLGVYHPDLTEPVAHVLKNMGVVRAMVVHGMDSLDEISISGVTKVSEVRDGEITTYYISPQDFGIEQRPLSEIQGYGPKENSRILMGILEGQKNPYRDVVLINAAAALVVCGTAENFKDGICKARDSIDSGRALNKLKQLQEFSGRFAKCS
;
A
#
# COMPACT_ATOMS: atom_id res chain seq x y z
N MET A 1 -27.06 1.14 -17.83
CA MET A 1 -28.41 1.56 -17.38
C MET A 1 -28.51 1.34 -15.89
N ILE A 2 -28.99 2.34 -15.15
CA ILE A 2 -29.23 2.32 -13.71
C ILE A 2 -30.72 2.05 -13.49
N LEU A 3 -31.03 1.05 -12.68
CA LEU A 3 -32.40 0.76 -12.29
C LEU A 3 -32.68 1.36 -10.90
N VAL A 4 -33.78 2.08 -10.76
CA VAL A 4 -34.30 2.58 -9.48
C VAL A 4 -35.61 1.85 -9.18
N ILE A 5 -35.67 1.23 -7.99
CA ILE A 5 -36.89 0.64 -7.43
C ILE A 5 -37.53 1.70 -6.52
N ASP A 6 -38.67 2.22 -6.95
CA ASP A 6 -39.47 3.20 -6.22
C ASP A 6 -40.39 2.50 -5.21
N ASN A 7 -40.15 2.74 -3.93
CA ASN A 7 -40.98 2.27 -2.82
C ASN A 7 -42.02 3.32 -2.39
N TYR A 8 -42.54 4.10 -3.35
CA TYR A 8 -43.60 5.11 -3.15
C TYR A 8 -43.21 6.27 -2.23
N ASP A 9 -41.97 6.76 -2.34
CA ASP A 9 -41.50 7.90 -1.54
C ASP A 9 -41.44 9.21 -2.33
N SER A 10 -41.81 10.31 -1.66
CA SER A 10 -41.73 11.65 -2.24
C SER A 10 -40.31 12.08 -2.65
N PHE A 11 -39.27 11.49 -2.05
CA PHE A 11 -37.87 11.79 -2.31
C PHE A 11 -37.25 10.94 -3.42
N THR A 12 -37.94 9.89 -3.92
CA THR A 12 -37.40 9.02 -4.98
C THR A 12 -36.94 9.82 -6.20
N TYR A 13 -37.74 10.79 -6.65
CA TYR A 13 -37.40 11.59 -7.83
C TYR A 13 -36.30 12.64 -7.58
N ASN A 14 -36.08 13.07 -6.34
CA ASN A 14 -34.90 13.88 -6.01
C ASN A 14 -33.62 13.05 -6.16
N LEU A 15 -33.67 11.78 -5.72
CA LEU A 15 -32.57 10.84 -5.91
C LEU A 15 -32.32 10.60 -7.41
N VAL A 16 -33.37 10.35 -8.21
CA VAL A 16 -33.29 10.21 -9.68
C VAL A 16 -32.68 11.45 -10.33
N GLN A 17 -33.10 12.65 -9.93
CA GLN A 17 -32.54 13.91 -10.45
C GLN A 17 -31.05 14.04 -10.14
N TYR A 18 -30.62 13.76 -8.91
CA TYR A 18 -29.21 13.84 -8.54
C TYR A 18 -28.35 12.80 -9.27
N ILE A 19 -28.86 11.57 -9.47
CA ILE A 19 -28.19 10.57 -10.31
C ILE A 19 -28.10 11.08 -11.76
N GLY A 20 -29.17 11.71 -12.25
CA GLY A 20 -29.28 12.30 -13.58
C GLY A 20 -28.22 13.35 -13.90
N GLU A 21 -27.65 14.01 -12.88
CA GLU A 21 -26.53 14.94 -13.06
C GLU A 21 -25.23 14.25 -13.46
N PHE A 22 -25.10 12.94 -13.17
CA PHE A 22 -23.90 12.15 -13.47
C PHE A 22 -24.12 11.13 -14.60
N ARG A 23 -25.35 10.62 -14.74
CA ARG A 23 -25.70 9.51 -15.63
C ARG A 23 -27.11 9.69 -16.19
N ASN A 24 -27.24 9.62 -17.51
CA ASN A 24 -28.52 9.90 -18.18
C ASN A 24 -29.35 8.63 -18.47
N ASP A 25 -28.84 7.45 -18.12
CA ASP A 25 -29.44 6.16 -18.47
C ASP A 25 -30.16 5.51 -17.27
N ILE A 26 -31.17 6.19 -16.73
CA ILE A 26 -31.94 5.77 -15.55
C ILE A 26 -33.31 5.21 -15.96
N ARG A 27 -33.71 4.09 -15.37
CA ARG A 27 -35.09 3.57 -15.44
C ARG A 27 -35.66 3.41 -14.04
N VAL A 28 -36.91 3.81 -13.84
CA VAL A 28 -37.61 3.74 -12.55
C VAL A 28 -38.78 2.78 -12.70
N TYR A 29 -38.90 1.83 -11.77
CA TYR A 29 -40.05 0.94 -11.65
C TYR A 29 -40.51 0.93 -10.20
N ARG A 30 -41.82 0.86 -9.98
CA ARG A 30 -42.34 0.67 -8.63
C ARG A 30 -42.05 -0.75 -8.13
N ASN A 31 -41.93 -0.89 -6.82
CA ASN A 31 -41.55 -2.14 -6.16
C ASN A 31 -42.55 -3.31 -6.36
N ASP A 32 -43.72 -3.04 -6.93
CA ASP A 32 -44.79 -3.99 -7.24
C ASP A 32 -45.12 -4.07 -8.75
N GLU A 33 -44.43 -3.27 -9.59
CA GLU A 33 -44.64 -3.21 -11.05
C GLU A 33 -43.52 -3.92 -11.85
N ILE A 34 -42.58 -4.58 -11.18
CA ILE A 34 -41.49 -5.33 -11.81
C ILE A 34 -41.14 -6.58 -10.99
N THR A 35 -40.72 -7.64 -11.67
CA THR A 35 -40.26 -8.89 -11.03
C THR A 35 -38.73 -9.00 -11.03
N VAL A 36 -38.17 -9.80 -10.10
CA VAL A 36 -36.71 -10.06 -10.04
C VAL A 36 -36.17 -10.65 -11.35
N GLU A 37 -36.96 -11.49 -12.03
CA GLU A 37 -36.58 -12.09 -13.32
C GLU A 37 -36.53 -11.06 -14.45
N GLU A 38 -37.44 -10.10 -14.47
CA GLU A 38 -37.39 -8.98 -15.43
C GLU A 38 -36.17 -8.10 -15.17
N VAL A 39 -35.87 -7.78 -13.91
CA VAL A 39 -34.65 -7.04 -13.55
C VAL A 39 -33.40 -7.80 -14.01
N ARG A 40 -33.36 -9.12 -13.78
CA ARG A 40 -32.27 -9.99 -14.21
C ARG A 40 -32.06 -9.93 -15.73
N LYS A 41 -33.13 -9.97 -16.51
CA LYS A 41 -33.09 -9.86 -17.98
C LYS A 41 -32.66 -8.48 -18.46
N MET A 42 -33.01 -7.42 -17.72
CA MET A 42 -32.57 -6.06 -18.05
C MET A 42 -31.06 -5.86 -17.87
N ALA A 43 -30.40 -6.71 -17.06
CA ALA A 43 -28.98 -6.63 -16.73
C ALA A 43 -28.53 -5.20 -16.38
N PRO A 44 -29.16 -4.55 -15.38
CA PRO A 44 -28.78 -3.20 -15.00
C PRO A 44 -27.34 -3.17 -14.51
N GLU A 45 -26.66 -2.06 -14.78
CA GLU A 45 -25.29 -1.85 -14.33
C GLU A 45 -25.24 -1.65 -12.81
N ARG A 46 -26.29 -1.04 -12.25
CA ARG A 46 -26.48 -0.70 -10.84
C ARG A 46 -27.97 -0.68 -10.51
N ILE A 47 -28.32 -1.05 -9.28
CA ILE A 47 -29.68 -0.99 -8.75
C ILE A 47 -29.71 -0.06 -7.54
N ILE A 48 -30.72 0.80 -7.47
CA ILE A 48 -30.95 1.72 -6.36
C ILE A 48 -32.32 1.43 -5.78
N ILE A 49 -32.36 1.22 -4.47
CA ILE A 49 -33.60 0.96 -3.74
C ILE A 49 -33.91 2.22 -2.94
N SER A 50 -35.00 2.88 -3.34
CA SER A 50 -35.37 4.18 -2.80
C SER A 50 -35.82 4.11 -1.33
N PRO A 51 -35.97 5.27 -0.67
CA PRO A 51 -36.76 5.38 0.55
C PRO A 51 -38.22 4.94 0.33
N GLY A 52 -38.99 4.79 1.41
CA GLY A 52 -40.40 4.45 1.38
C GLY A 52 -41.05 4.55 2.76
N PRO A 53 -42.39 4.64 2.83
CA PRO A 53 -43.13 4.88 4.07
C PRO A 53 -43.41 3.60 4.88
N CYS A 54 -43.19 2.42 4.30
CA CYS A 54 -43.55 1.12 4.88
C CYS A 54 -42.36 0.42 5.57
N THR A 55 -42.60 -0.80 6.07
CA THR A 55 -41.50 -1.65 6.55
C THR A 55 -40.82 -2.37 5.38
N PRO A 56 -39.56 -2.82 5.53
CA PRO A 56 -38.88 -3.58 4.47
C PRO A 56 -39.62 -4.82 3.98
N TYR A 57 -40.43 -5.45 4.85
CA TYR A 57 -41.19 -6.65 4.52
C TYR A 57 -42.42 -6.37 3.64
N GLU A 58 -42.79 -5.10 3.52
CA GLU A 58 -43.88 -4.61 2.67
C GLU A 58 -43.33 -3.92 1.40
N ALA A 59 -42.01 -3.84 1.24
CA ALA A 59 -41.32 -3.11 0.18
C ALA A 59 -41.24 -3.88 -1.15
N GLY A 60 -42.29 -4.65 -1.48
CA GLY A 60 -42.41 -5.42 -2.73
C GLY A 60 -41.18 -6.28 -3.02
N VAL A 61 -40.65 -6.17 -4.25
CA VAL A 61 -39.50 -6.96 -4.71
C VAL A 61 -38.14 -6.54 -4.12
N SER A 62 -38.08 -5.50 -3.28
CA SER A 62 -36.81 -4.91 -2.83
C SER A 62 -35.89 -5.92 -2.12
N ILE A 63 -36.42 -6.71 -1.17
CA ILE A 63 -35.62 -7.71 -0.44
C ILE A 63 -35.12 -8.81 -1.38
N ASP A 64 -35.96 -9.29 -2.28
CA ASP A 64 -35.61 -10.38 -3.19
C ASP A 64 -34.56 -9.94 -4.22
N ILE A 65 -34.67 -8.70 -4.73
CA ILE A 65 -33.62 -8.08 -5.55
C ILE A 65 -32.29 -8.03 -4.79
N ILE A 66 -32.28 -7.59 -3.53
CA ILE A 66 -31.06 -7.51 -2.72
C ILE A 66 -30.42 -8.90 -2.58
N ARG A 67 -31.24 -9.90 -2.27
CA ARG A 67 -30.78 -11.25 -1.96
C ARG A 67 -30.31 -12.01 -3.20
N GLU A 68 -31.03 -11.89 -4.31
CA GLU A 68 -30.75 -12.65 -5.54
C GLU A 68 -29.78 -11.96 -6.49
N LEU A 69 -29.83 -10.62 -6.58
CA LEU A 69 -29.05 -9.86 -7.57
C LEU A 69 -27.88 -9.11 -6.94
N GLY A 70 -27.96 -8.77 -5.66
CA GLY A 70 -26.89 -8.09 -4.92
C GLY A 70 -25.51 -8.77 -4.96
N PRO A 71 -25.38 -10.11 -5.07
CA PRO A 71 -24.09 -10.75 -5.28
C PRO A 71 -23.39 -10.42 -6.60
N LYS A 72 -24.12 -9.95 -7.62
CA LYS A 72 -23.62 -9.72 -8.99
C LYS A 72 -23.74 -8.28 -9.45
N ILE A 73 -24.75 -7.57 -8.97
CA ILE A 73 -25.08 -6.21 -9.41
C ILE A 73 -24.93 -5.29 -8.19
N PRO A 74 -24.21 -4.16 -8.32
CA PRO A 74 -24.08 -3.22 -7.22
C PRO A 74 -25.43 -2.63 -6.81
N ILE A 75 -25.70 -2.62 -5.51
CA ILE A 75 -26.95 -2.12 -4.91
C ILE A 75 -26.68 -0.99 -3.93
N PHE A 76 -27.42 0.10 -4.08
CA PHE A 76 -27.48 1.18 -3.12
C PHE A 76 -28.86 1.34 -2.51
N GLY A 77 -28.97 1.17 -1.19
CA GLY A 77 -30.20 1.36 -0.44
C GLY A 77 -30.22 2.69 0.31
N VAL A 78 -31.29 3.47 0.16
CA VAL A 78 -31.49 4.73 0.90
C VAL A 78 -32.68 4.58 1.84
N CYS A 79 -32.51 4.92 3.12
CA CYS A 79 -33.53 4.87 4.16
C CYS A 79 -34.21 3.48 4.24
N LEU A 80 -35.41 3.30 3.64
CA LEU A 80 -36.06 2.00 3.52
C LEU A 80 -35.17 0.98 2.77
N GLY A 81 -34.49 1.39 1.70
CA GLY A 81 -33.54 0.52 0.99
C GLY A 81 -32.39 0.05 1.89
N HIS A 82 -31.88 0.91 2.79
CA HIS A 82 -30.89 0.52 3.79
C HIS A 82 -31.46 -0.50 4.79
N GLN A 83 -32.69 -0.30 5.23
CA GLN A 83 -33.38 -1.22 6.14
C GLN A 83 -33.66 -2.58 5.45
N ALA A 84 -34.02 -2.56 4.16
CA ALA A 84 -34.19 -3.76 3.34
C ALA A 84 -32.89 -4.55 3.17
N ILE A 85 -31.73 -3.87 3.07
CA ILE A 85 -30.43 -4.55 3.08
C ILE A 85 -30.22 -5.30 4.40
N GLY A 86 -30.48 -4.65 5.53
CA GLY A 86 -30.41 -5.32 6.84
C GLY A 86 -31.33 -6.53 6.91
N ALA A 87 -32.61 -6.36 6.56
CA ALA A 87 -33.61 -7.43 6.59
C ALA A 87 -33.27 -8.60 5.64
N ALA A 88 -32.74 -8.31 4.43
CA ALA A 88 -32.41 -9.33 3.44
C ALA A 88 -31.37 -10.34 3.96
N PHE A 89 -30.45 -9.90 4.82
CA PHE A 89 -29.39 -10.73 5.41
C PHE A 89 -29.64 -11.14 6.87
N GLY A 90 -30.83 -10.87 7.42
CA GLY A 90 -31.25 -11.34 8.75
C GLY A 90 -31.08 -10.34 9.90
N GLY A 91 -30.75 -9.08 9.62
CA GLY A 91 -30.80 -8.00 10.60
C GLY A 91 -32.23 -7.62 10.96
N ARG A 92 -32.49 -7.31 12.24
CA ARG A 92 -33.80 -6.85 12.71
C ARG A 92 -33.95 -5.34 12.52
N VAL A 93 -35.13 -4.95 12.03
CA VAL A 93 -35.54 -3.55 11.91
C VAL A 93 -36.48 -3.24 13.06
N VAL A 94 -36.10 -2.28 13.90
CA VAL A 94 -36.82 -1.91 15.12
C VAL A 94 -37.22 -0.43 15.07
N LYS A 95 -38.09 0.01 15.97
CA LYS A 95 -38.37 1.45 16.12
C LYS A 95 -37.11 2.17 16.57
N ALA A 96 -36.81 3.30 15.92
CA ALA A 96 -35.66 4.13 16.29
C ALA A 96 -35.82 4.65 17.73
N SER A 97 -34.72 4.65 18.48
CA SER A 97 -34.68 5.14 19.87
C SER A 97 -35.06 6.62 19.99
N ARG A 98 -34.83 7.40 18.93
CA ARG A 98 -35.26 8.79 18.78
C ARG A 98 -35.96 8.97 17.43
N LEU A 99 -37.19 9.49 17.46
CA LEU A 99 -37.91 9.86 16.24
C LEU A 99 -37.31 11.14 15.66
N VAL A 100 -36.84 11.05 14.42
CA VAL A 100 -36.23 12.17 13.70
C VAL A 100 -36.84 12.25 12.31
N HIS A 101 -37.74 13.23 12.13
CA HIS A 101 -38.35 13.56 10.84
C HIS A 101 -37.95 14.96 10.40
N GLY A 102 -37.23 15.06 9.27
CA GLY A 102 -36.84 16.33 8.67
C GLY A 102 -35.82 17.13 9.49
N LYS A 103 -35.04 16.47 10.35
CA LYS A 103 -33.96 17.13 11.10
C LYS A 103 -32.60 16.66 10.62
N THR A 104 -31.62 17.55 10.75
CA THR A 104 -30.23 17.23 10.54
C THR A 104 -29.65 16.49 11.75
N SER A 105 -28.65 15.66 11.51
CA SER A 105 -27.86 15.00 12.55
C SER A 105 -26.41 14.90 12.08
N VAL A 106 -25.50 14.88 13.04
CA VAL A 106 -24.07 14.65 12.80
C VAL A 106 -23.86 13.15 12.65
N ILE A 107 -23.27 12.74 11.53
CA ILE A 107 -23.00 11.34 11.20
C ILE A 107 -21.50 11.14 11.06
N GLU A 108 -20.95 10.26 11.90
CA GLU A 108 -19.58 9.78 11.79
C GLU A 108 -19.51 8.57 10.85
N HIS A 109 -18.50 8.53 9.98
CA HIS A 109 -18.31 7.43 9.03
C HIS A 109 -16.86 6.93 8.99
N ASP A 110 -16.63 5.80 8.33
CA ASP A 110 -15.29 5.18 8.22
C ASP A 110 -14.38 5.80 7.13
N GLY A 111 -14.95 6.63 6.25
CA GLY A 111 -14.19 7.35 5.21
C GLY A 111 -13.86 6.48 3.99
N THR A 112 -14.46 5.30 3.90
CA THR A 112 -14.23 4.32 2.83
C THR A 112 -15.43 4.19 1.90
N GLY A 113 -15.23 3.58 0.72
CA GLY A 113 -16.31 3.33 -0.24
C GLY A 113 -17.06 4.59 -0.64
N ILE A 114 -18.38 4.61 -0.42
CA ILE A 114 -19.24 5.76 -0.75
C ILE A 114 -18.90 7.03 0.07
N PHE A 115 -18.18 6.88 1.19
CA PHE A 115 -17.74 8.00 2.03
C PHE A 115 -16.34 8.51 1.68
N LYS A 116 -15.69 7.97 0.64
CA LYS A 116 -14.35 8.40 0.25
C LYS A 116 -14.31 9.88 -0.07
N GLY A 117 -13.46 10.61 0.65
CA GLY A 117 -13.30 12.06 0.53
C GLY A 117 -14.48 12.88 1.05
N VAL A 118 -15.51 12.27 1.64
CA VAL A 118 -16.62 12.98 2.29
C VAL A 118 -16.16 13.52 3.65
N GLN A 119 -16.63 14.72 4.01
CA GLN A 119 -16.34 15.36 5.29
C GLN A 119 -16.77 14.46 6.45
N ASN A 120 -15.88 14.26 7.43
CA ASN A 120 -16.17 13.46 8.61
C ASN A 120 -16.00 14.30 9.90
N PRO A 121 -17.04 14.46 10.72
CA PRO A 121 -18.41 14.00 10.51
C PRO A 121 -19.17 14.82 9.45
N LEU A 122 -20.21 14.22 8.84
CA LEU A 122 -21.08 14.88 7.87
C LEU A 122 -22.43 15.27 8.52
N THR A 123 -23.06 16.33 8.02
CA THR A 123 -24.41 16.73 8.43
C THR A 123 -25.44 16.12 7.50
N ALA A 124 -26.31 15.23 8.00
CA ALA A 124 -27.27 14.49 7.18
C ALA A 124 -28.72 14.65 7.65
N VAL A 125 -29.67 14.69 6.72
CA VAL A 125 -31.10 14.71 7.04
C VAL A 125 -31.64 13.30 7.26
N ARG A 126 -32.43 13.14 8.34
CA ARG A 126 -33.10 11.89 8.72
C ARG A 126 -34.62 12.05 8.60
N TYR A 127 -35.30 11.05 8.03
CA TYR A 127 -36.76 10.96 7.94
C TYR A 127 -37.33 9.63 8.45
N HIS A 128 -36.57 8.89 9.25
CA HIS A 128 -36.90 7.49 9.56
C HIS A 128 -37.45 7.31 10.98
N SER A 129 -38.49 6.48 11.10
CA SER A 129 -39.04 6.00 12.37
C SER A 129 -38.48 4.63 12.78
N LEU A 130 -37.80 3.97 11.85
CA LEU A 130 -37.22 2.64 11.98
C LEU A 130 -35.70 2.72 11.84
N ALA A 131 -35.00 1.74 12.41
CA ALA A 131 -33.56 1.60 12.31
C ALA A 131 -33.13 0.13 12.43
N LEU A 132 -31.96 -0.20 11.91
CA LEU A 132 -31.33 -1.51 12.14
C LEU A 132 -30.88 -1.63 13.60
N GLU A 133 -31.22 -2.75 14.23
CA GLU A 133 -30.77 -3.06 15.58
C GLU A 133 -29.35 -3.65 15.55
N ARG A 134 -28.43 -3.02 16.27
CA ARG A 134 -26.99 -3.31 16.24
C ARG A 134 -26.66 -4.75 16.62
N GLU A 135 -27.33 -5.26 17.64
CA GLU A 135 -27.09 -6.59 18.20
C GLU A 135 -27.54 -7.72 17.26
N SER A 136 -28.45 -7.42 16.33
CA SER A 136 -28.97 -8.37 15.35
C SER A 136 -28.23 -8.40 14.02
N LEU A 137 -27.30 -7.46 13.79
CA LEU A 137 -26.64 -7.34 12.49
C LEU A 137 -25.79 -8.60 12.19
N PRO A 138 -26.04 -9.28 11.06
CA PRO A 138 -25.24 -10.43 10.66
C PRO A 138 -23.80 -10.00 10.36
N ARG A 139 -22.84 -10.91 10.56
CA ARG A 139 -21.41 -10.66 10.30
C ARG A 139 -21.09 -10.25 8.85
N CYS A 140 -21.98 -10.57 7.91
CA CYS A 140 -21.81 -10.18 6.52
C CYS A 140 -22.09 -8.69 6.26
N LEU A 141 -22.64 -7.96 7.23
CA LEU A 141 -22.88 -6.51 7.15
C LEU A 141 -21.97 -5.76 8.12
N LYS A 142 -21.04 -4.97 7.58
CA LYS A 142 -20.17 -4.06 8.32
C LYS A 142 -20.85 -2.70 8.46
N ILE A 143 -20.87 -2.14 9.67
CA ILE A 143 -21.35 -0.78 9.92
C ILE A 143 -20.30 0.22 9.40
N THR A 144 -20.73 1.14 8.54
CA THR A 144 -19.85 2.13 7.89
C THR A 144 -20.13 3.57 8.33
N ALA A 145 -21.28 3.83 8.96
CA ALA A 145 -21.61 5.13 9.56
C ALA A 145 -22.54 4.99 10.77
N THR A 146 -22.43 5.90 11.74
CA THR A 146 -23.22 5.93 12.99
C THR A 146 -23.58 7.38 13.35
N ALA A 147 -24.77 7.60 13.91
CA ALA A 147 -25.19 8.90 14.46
C ALA A 147 -24.79 9.04 15.95
N GLU A 148 -24.80 10.26 16.49
CA GLU A 148 -24.51 10.53 17.91
C GLU A 148 -25.35 9.70 18.89
N ASP A 149 -26.59 9.34 18.52
CA ASP A 149 -27.51 8.53 19.33
C ASP A 149 -27.23 7.01 19.21
N GLY A 150 -26.14 6.62 18.54
CA GLY A 150 -25.73 5.22 18.32
C GLY A 150 -26.44 4.52 17.16
N THR A 151 -27.41 5.19 16.50
CA THR A 151 -28.15 4.63 15.37
C THR A 151 -27.21 4.32 14.21
N ILE A 152 -27.39 3.15 13.60
CA ILE A 152 -26.64 2.75 12.41
C ILE A 152 -27.12 3.60 11.23
N MET A 153 -26.16 4.30 10.62
CA MET A 153 -26.42 5.23 9.52
C MET A 153 -25.86 4.75 8.18
N GLY A 154 -24.99 3.75 8.20
CA GLY A 154 -24.40 3.16 7.01
C GLY A 154 -24.08 1.69 7.24
N VAL A 155 -24.36 0.86 6.24
CA VAL A 155 -23.89 -0.54 6.18
C VAL A 155 -23.30 -0.86 4.83
N LYS A 156 -22.37 -1.82 4.81
CA LYS A 156 -21.78 -2.41 3.61
C LYS A 156 -21.73 -3.93 3.76
N HIS A 157 -22.08 -4.68 2.71
CA HIS A 157 -21.87 -6.11 2.68
C HIS A 157 -20.38 -6.44 2.46
N VAL A 158 -19.86 -7.42 3.19
CA VAL A 158 -18.42 -7.77 3.18
C VAL A 158 -18.00 -8.44 1.87
N ASP A 159 -18.84 -9.32 1.31
CA ASP A 159 -18.55 -10.06 0.08
C ASP A 159 -19.20 -9.45 -1.19
N TYR A 160 -20.22 -8.61 -1.03
CA TYR A 160 -21.11 -8.22 -2.13
C TYR A 160 -21.12 -6.71 -2.28
N PRO A 161 -21.37 -6.20 -3.49
CA PRO A 161 -21.40 -4.77 -3.76
C PRO A 161 -22.68 -4.06 -3.29
N ILE A 162 -23.02 -4.27 -2.03
CA ILE A 162 -24.26 -3.79 -1.44
C ILE A 162 -23.87 -2.79 -0.36
N VAL A 163 -24.36 -1.56 -0.52
CA VAL A 163 -24.16 -0.49 0.46
C VAL A 163 -25.49 0.19 0.72
N GLY A 164 -25.69 0.69 1.93
CA GLY A 164 -26.90 1.44 2.22
C GLY A 164 -26.70 2.49 3.28
N VAL A 165 -27.44 3.59 3.18
CA VAL A 165 -27.44 4.70 4.14
C VAL A 165 -28.84 4.92 4.70
N GLN A 166 -28.92 5.14 6.01
CA GLN A 166 -30.21 5.36 6.70
C GLN A 166 -30.72 6.81 6.54
N PHE A 167 -29.82 7.76 6.26
CA PHE A 167 -30.14 9.16 5.98
C PHE A 167 -30.42 9.39 4.48
N HIS A 168 -30.85 10.61 4.14
CA HIS A 168 -31.26 10.99 2.79
C HIS A 168 -30.18 11.85 2.09
N PRO A 169 -29.26 11.25 1.31
CA PRO A 169 -28.24 12.01 0.54
C PRO A 169 -28.84 12.93 -0.52
N GLU A 170 -30.07 12.67 -0.96
CA GLU A 170 -30.82 13.48 -1.90
C GLU A 170 -31.45 14.74 -1.26
N SER A 171 -31.44 14.84 0.06
CA SER A 171 -31.97 16.03 0.75
C SER A 171 -31.00 17.20 0.65
N ILE A 172 -31.52 18.40 0.38
CA ILE A 172 -30.71 19.62 0.16
C ILE A 172 -29.88 20.02 1.38
N MET A 173 -30.32 19.66 2.60
CA MET A 173 -29.59 19.95 3.84
C MET A 173 -28.58 18.86 4.22
N THR A 174 -28.45 17.78 3.43
CA THR A 174 -27.39 16.80 3.62
C THR A 174 -26.12 17.29 2.96
N SER A 175 -25.10 17.59 3.77
CA SER A 175 -23.79 18.03 3.27
C SER A 175 -23.14 16.94 2.41
N GLU A 176 -22.66 17.32 1.24
CA GLU A 176 -21.97 16.42 0.29
C GLU A 176 -22.80 15.19 -0.15
N GLY A 177 -24.13 15.20 -0.03
CA GLY A 177 -24.99 14.09 -0.47
C GLY A 177 -24.80 13.70 -1.94
N LYS A 178 -24.63 14.69 -2.84
CA LYS A 178 -24.29 14.47 -4.25
C LYS A 178 -22.97 13.72 -4.46
N LYS A 179 -21.98 13.94 -3.58
CA LYS A 179 -20.67 13.27 -3.64
C LYS A 179 -20.81 11.80 -3.23
N ILE A 180 -21.65 11.50 -2.25
CA ILE A 180 -21.97 10.11 -1.85
C ILE A 180 -22.62 9.38 -3.03
N ILE A 181 -23.59 10.01 -3.70
CA ILE A 181 -24.25 9.45 -4.89
C ILE A 181 -23.23 9.25 -6.02
N LYS A 182 -22.39 10.26 -6.30
CA LYS A 182 -21.31 10.14 -7.29
C LYS A 182 -20.38 8.97 -6.98
N ASN A 183 -19.89 8.87 -5.74
CA ASN A 183 -19.02 7.79 -5.30
C ASN A 183 -19.70 6.43 -5.53
N MET A 184 -20.99 6.27 -5.23
CA MET A 184 -21.71 5.02 -5.51
C MET A 184 -21.68 4.66 -7.01
N LEU A 185 -21.90 5.64 -7.88
CA LEU A 185 -21.92 5.44 -9.32
C LEU A 185 -20.53 5.12 -9.90
N GLU A 186 -19.47 5.62 -9.27
CA GLU A 186 -18.08 5.44 -9.68
C GLU A 186 -17.38 4.24 -9.02
N VAL A 187 -17.84 3.79 -7.84
CA VAL A 187 -17.24 2.64 -7.16
C VAL A 187 -17.46 1.40 -8.03
N ASP A 188 -16.35 0.81 -8.50
CA ASP A 188 -16.39 -0.44 -9.23
C ASP A 188 -16.53 -1.59 -8.26
N PHE A 189 -17.76 -2.01 -8.15
CA PHE A 189 -18.27 -2.95 -7.17
C PHE A 189 -18.24 -4.40 -7.70
N LYS A 190 -17.78 -4.62 -8.93
CA LYS A 190 -17.89 -5.91 -9.62
C LYS A 190 -16.94 -7.00 -9.12
N MET A 191 -15.99 -6.69 -8.26
CA MET A 191 -14.91 -7.60 -7.91
C MET A 191 -14.76 -7.74 -6.41
N ASN A 192 -14.88 -8.97 -5.91
CA ASN A 192 -14.52 -9.32 -4.54
C ASN A 192 -13.15 -10.02 -4.52
N PHE A 193 -12.59 -10.22 -3.32
CA PHE A 193 -11.25 -10.82 -3.19
C PHE A 193 -11.18 -12.27 -3.72
N LYS A 194 -12.30 -13.02 -3.69
CA LYS A 194 -12.36 -14.39 -4.22
C LYS A 194 -12.24 -14.40 -5.74
N ASP A 195 -12.83 -13.42 -6.43
CA ASP A 195 -12.72 -13.30 -7.90
C ASP A 195 -11.27 -13.09 -8.33
N VAL A 196 -10.52 -12.27 -7.58
CA VAL A 196 -9.08 -12.08 -7.79
C VAL A 196 -8.31 -13.38 -7.60
N ILE A 197 -8.60 -14.14 -6.53
CA ILE A 197 -7.97 -15.45 -6.29
C ILE A 197 -8.26 -16.41 -7.46
N VAL A 198 -9.51 -16.52 -7.90
CA VAL A 198 -9.90 -17.39 -9.02
C VAL A 198 -9.10 -17.04 -10.27
N LYS A 199 -9.00 -15.75 -10.60
CA LYS A 199 -8.26 -15.27 -11.76
C LYS A 199 -6.79 -15.70 -11.72
N VAL A 200 -6.12 -15.50 -10.59
CA VAL A 200 -4.70 -15.87 -10.44
C VAL A 200 -4.49 -17.38 -10.41
N VAL A 201 -5.41 -18.15 -9.79
CA VAL A 201 -5.37 -19.63 -9.79
C VAL A 201 -5.50 -20.20 -11.19
N GLU A 202 -6.29 -19.56 -12.06
CA GLU A 202 -6.42 -19.92 -13.48
C GLU A 202 -5.25 -19.43 -14.35
N GLY A 203 -4.21 -18.85 -13.74
CA GLY A 203 -3.04 -18.33 -14.45
C GLY A 203 -3.29 -17.05 -15.24
N ARG A 204 -4.40 -16.34 -14.97
CA ARG A 204 -4.72 -15.06 -15.61
C ARG A 204 -4.08 -13.90 -14.86
N ASP A 205 -3.49 -12.97 -15.60
CA ASP A 205 -2.83 -11.79 -15.04
C ASP A 205 -3.84 -10.77 -14.51
N LEU A 206 -3.49 -10.13 -13.39
CA LEU A 206 -4.23 -8.99 -12.87
C LEU A 206 -3.75 -7.70 -13.55
N THR A 207 -4.69 -6.79 -13.80
CA THR A 207 -4.38 -5.40 -14.10
C THR A 207 -3.84 -4.70 -12.85
N GLU A 208 -3.22 -3.52 -13.03
CA GLU A 208 -2.74 -2.69 -11.91
C GLU A 208 -3.86 -2.37 -10.92
N GLU A 209 -5.07 -2.07 -11.41
CA GLU A 209 -6.24 -1.76 -10.58
C GLU A 209 -6.72 -2.98 -9.77
N GLU A 210 -6.78 -4.16 -10.39
CA GLU A 210 -7.16 -5.41 -9.71
C GLU A 210 -6.14 -5.80 -8.64
N ALA A 211 -4.85 -5.63 -8.95
CA ALA A 211 -3.77 -5.86 -8.00
C ALA A 211 -3.81 -4.87 -6.83
N GLY A 212 -4.05 -3.59 -7.12
CA GLY A 212 -4.25 -2.56 -6.10
C GLY A 212 -5.43 -2.89 -5.18
N PHE A 213 -6.58 -3.24 -5.76
CA PHE A 213 -7.76 -3.70 -5.00
C PHE A 213 -7.41 -4.86 -4.07
N ALA A 214 -6.71 -5.89 -4.58
CA ALA A 214 -6.32 -7.04 -3.77
C ALA A 214 -5.43 -6.62 -2.60
N MET A 215 -4.41 -5.80 -2.85
CA MET A 215 -3.52 -5.31 -1.78
C MET A 215 -4.27 -4.46 -0.75
N GLU A 216 -5.23 -3.65 -1.17
CA GLU A 216 -6.03 -2.83 -0.26
C GLU A 216 -6.86 -3.71 0.68
N ARG A 217 -7.53 -4.75 0.16
CA ARG A 217 -8.26 -5.73 0.99
C ARG A 217 -7.36 -6.43 2.02
N ILE A 218 -6.13 -6.77 1.62
CA ILE A 218 -5.14 -7.36 2.54
C ILE A 218 -4.76 -6.36 3.63
N MET A 219 -4.51 -5.11 3.26
CA MET A 219 -4.06 -4.05 4.18
C MET A 219 -5.12 -3.50 5.12
N GLU A 220 -6.39 -3.65 4.77
CA GLU A 220 -7.53 -3.26 5.60
C GLU A 220 -7.99 -4.40 6.53
N GLY A 221 -7.36 -5.57 6.44
CA GLY A 221 -7.74 -6.76 7.22
C GLY A 221 -9.06 -7.37 6.77
N GLU A 222 -9.49 -7.10 5.54
CA GLU A 222 -10.73 -7.62 4.95
C GLU A 222 -10.52 -9.00 4.31
N ALA A 223 -9.28 -9.36 3.96
CA ALA A 223 -8.91 -10.70 3.50
C ALA A 223 -8.54 -11.63 4.67
N THR A 224 -9.13 -12.83 4.69
CA THR A 224 -8.80 -13.86 5.70
C THR A 224 -7.40 -14.43 5.51
N PRO A 225 -6.77 -15.01 6.55
CA PRO A 225 -5.47 -15.67 6.43
C PRO A 225 -5.40 -16.73 5.32
N ALA A 226 -6.45 -17.54 5.17
CA ALA A 226 -6.55 -18.56 4.12
C ALA A 226 -6.61 -17.94 2.71
N GLN A 227 -7.35 -16.86 2.54
CA GLN A 227 -7.42 -16.12 1.28
C GLN A 227 -6.06 -15.50 0.92
N ILE A 228 -5.37 -14.89 1.89
CA ILE A 228 -4.03 -14.33 1.68
C ILE A 228 -3.05 -15.43 1.29
N GLY A 229 -3.03 -16.56 2.02
CA GLY A 229 -2.15 -17.68 1.74
C GLY A 229 -2.40 -18.30 0.36
N SER A 230 -3.67 -18.46 -0.04
CA SER A 230 -4.06 -18.92 -1.38
C SER A 230 -3.59 -17.94 -2.46
N PHE A 231 -3.86 -16.65 -2.28
CA PHE A 231 -3.52 -15.60 -3.23
C PHE A 231 -2.02 -15.52 -3.51
N ILE A 232 -1.19 -15.40 -2.47
CA ILE A 232 0.26 -15.24 -2.64
C ILE A 232 0.94 -16.49 -3.20
N THR A 233 0.39 -17.67 -2.91
CA THR A 233 0.90 -18.95 -3.44
C THR A 233 0.54 -19.08 -4.92
N ALA A 234 -0.72 -18.82 -5.29
CA ALA A 234 -1.17 -18.85 -6.68
C ALA A 234 -0.41 -17.83 -7.53
N LEU A 235 -0.21 -16.61 -7.01
CA LEU A 235 0.52 -15.56 -7.71
C LEU A 235 1.97 -15.97 -7.98
N ARG A 236 2.62 -16.59 -6.98
CA ARG A 236 3.99 -17.11 -7.14
C ARG A 236 4.08 -18.22 -8.18
N MET A 237 3.08 -19.10 -8.25
CA MET A 237 3.01 -20.17 -9.25
C MET A 237 2.78 -19.62 -10.66
N LYS A 238 1.91 -18.61 -10.81
CA LYS A 238 1.64 -17.92 -12.07
C LYS A 238 2.87 -17.15 -12.58
N GLY A 239 3.62 -16.56 -11.64
CA GLY A 239 4.65 -15.56 -11.93
C GLY A 239 4.04 -14.16 -11.92
N GLU A 240 4.64 -13.29 -11.11
CA GLU A 240 4.24 -11.90 -10.94
C GLU A 240 4.52 -11.06 -12.20
N LYS A 241 3.57 -10.23 -12.62
CA LYS A 241 3.74 -9.26 -13.72
C LYS A 241 4.03 -7.86 -13.20
N VAL A 242 4.60 -7.01 -14.07
CA VAL A 242 5.00 -5.63 -13.75
C VAL A 242 3.81 -4.82 -13.23
N GLU A 243 2.66 -4.93 -13.89
CA GLU A 243 1.42 -4.21 -13.56
C GLU A 243 0.92 -4.63 -12.18
N GLU A 244 1.00 -5.92 -11.86
CA GLU A 244 0.60 -6.48 -10.57
C GLU A 244 1.48 -5.93 -9.44
N ILE A 245 2.80 -6.01 -9.62
CA ILE A 245 3.79 -5.52 -8.66
C ILE A 245 3.63 -4.00 -8.47
N THR A 246 3.36 -3.26 -9.55
CA THR A 246 3.09 -1.82 -9.51
C THR A 246 1.86 -1.51 -8.65
N GLY A 247 0.73 -2.19 -8.89
CA GLY A 247 -0.50 -1.99 -8.12
C GLY A 247 -0.31 -2.30 -6.63
N PHE A 248 0.38 -3.39 -6.33
CA PHE A 248 0.74 -3.76 -4.95
C PHE A 248 1.63 -2.72 -4.27
N ALA A 249 2.71 -2.29 -4.94
CA ALA A 249 3.66 -1.33 -4.39
C ALA A 249 3.02 0.05 -4.17
N ARG A 250 2.12 0.47 -5.07
CA ARG A 250 1.39 1.74 -4.94
C ARG A 250 0.52 1.76 -3.70
N VAL A 251 -0.32 0.74 -3.51
CA VAL A 251 -1.19 0.64 -2.33
C VAL A 251 -0.36 0.51 -1.05
N MET A 252 0.73 -0.26 -1.07
CA MET A 252 1.67 -0.35 0.04
C MET A 252 2.24 1.01 0.46
N ARG A 253 2.62 1.84 -0.52
CA ARG A 253 3.18 3.17 -0.30
C ARG A 253 2.10 4.16 0.15
N GLU A 254 0.88 4.04 -0.36
CA GLU A 254 -0.26 4.89 0.03
C GLU A 254 -0.70 4.66 1.48
N LYS A 255 -0.70 3.41 1.95
CA LYS A 255 -1.05 3.04 3.33
C LYS A 255 0.13 3.19 4.30
N ALA A 256 1.33 3.55 3.83
CA ALA A 256 2.49 3.77 4.69
C ALA A 256 2.43 5.16 5.34
N GLU A 257 2.99 5.26 6.55
CA GLU A 257 3.19 6.56 7.21
C GLU A 257 4.20 7.41 6.44
N LYS A 258 3.75 8.48 5.79
CA LYS A 258 4.61 9.26 4.87
C LYS A 258 5.65 10.08 5.61
N ILE A 259 6.85 10.17 5.02
CA ILE A 259 7.90 11.09 5.46
C ILE A 259 7.91 12.31 4.55
N VAL A 260 7.99 13.49 5.16
CA VAL A 260 8.17 14.76 4.47
C VAL A 260 9.61 15.23 4.69
N THR A 261 10.31 15.59 3.61
CA THR A 261 11.66 16.13 3.62
C THR A 261 11.78 17.26 2.59
N ARG A 262 12.67 18.22 2.83
CA ARG A 262 12.96 19.33 1.90
C ARG A 262 13.91 18.95 0.76
N HIS A 263 14.55 17.79 0.84
CA HIS A 263 15.55 17.38 -0.14
C HIS A 263 14.90 16.92 -1.45
N ARG A 264 15.30 17.55 -2.57
CA ARG A 264 14.85 17.18 -3.92
C ARG A 264 15.59 15.99 -4.53
N ILE A 265 16.85 15.81 -4.11
CA ILE A 265 17.67 14.65 -4.47
C ILE A 265 17.67 13.75 -3.25
N LEU A 266 16.83 12.73 -3.28
CA LEU A 266 16.74 11.73 -2.22
C LEU A 266 17.05 10.34 -2.79
N MET A 267 18.07 9.71 -2.21
CA MET A 267 18.56 8.40 -2.60
C MET A 267 18.08 7.32 -1.64
N ASP A 268 17.78 6.14 -2.14
CA ASP A 268 17.65 4.93 -1.33
C ASP A 268 18.58 3.82 -1.85
N THR A 269 19.17 3.10 -0.91
CA THR A 269 20.04 1.95 -1.17
C THR A 269 19.46 0.76 -0.42
N CYS A 270 18.76 -0.12 -1.13
CA CYS A 270 18.09 -1.25 -0.52
C CYS A 270 18.16 -2.49 -1.42
N GLY A 271 18.18 -3.65 -0.77
CA GLY A 271 18.11 -4.94 -1.43
C GLY A 271 16.82 -5.63 -1.09
N THR A 272 16.36 -6.51 -1.98
CA THR A 272 15.28 -7.45 -1.68
C THR A 272 15.66 -8.44 -0.57
N GLY A 273 16.97 -8.66 -0.36
CA GLY A 273 17.51 -9.68 0.52
C GLY A 273 17.21 -11.09 0.04
N GLY A 274 17.62 -12.08 0.85
CA GLY A 274 17.34 -13.49 0.55
C GLY A 274 18.21 -14.08 -0.56
N ASP A 275 19.28 -13.39 -0.92
CA ASP A 275 20.34 -13.76 -1.86
C ASP A 275 21.20 -14.95 -1.37
N ARG A 276 21.13 -15.25 -0.06
CA ARG A 276 21.86 -16.32 0.65
C ARG A 276 23.40 -16.19 0.58
N SER A 277 23.91 -15.04 0.16
CA SER A 277 25.37 -14.78 0.09
C SER A 277 26.01 -14.72 1.48
N ASN A 278 25.21 -14.44 2.52
CA ASN A 278 25.69 -14.15 3.88
C ASN A 278 26.77 -13.06 3.89
N SER A 279 26.70 -12.09 2.98
CA SER A 279 27.57 -10.91 3.00
C SER A 279 27.28 -10.02 4.22
N PHE A 280 28.20 -9.13 4.57
CA PHE A 280 27.93 -8.09 5.57
C PHE A 280 26.99 -7.02 5.00
N ASN A 281 26.51 -6.10 5.82
CA ASN A 281 25.49 -5.11 5.43
C ASN A 281 26.03 -3.99 4.51
N ILE A 282 26.38 -4.34 3.27
CA ILE A 282 26.98 -3.47 2.24
C ILE A 282 26.14 -2.23 1.99
N SER A 283 24.86 -2.36 1.62
CA SER A 283 24.00 -1.19 1.38
C SER A 283 23.83 -0.28 2.61
N THR A 284 23.99 -0.79 3.85
CA THR A 284 23.97 0.04 5.07
C THR A 284 25.24 0.87 5.17
N ALA A 285 26.41 0.26 4.96
CA ALA A 285 27.68 0.98 4.94
C ALA A 285 27.71 2.02 3.79
N ALA A 286 27.24 1.63 2.60
CA ALA A 286 27.15 2.52 1.45
C ALA A 286 26.27 3.75 1.70
N ALA A 287 25.17 3.61 2.45
CA ALA A 287 24.30 4.75 2.81
C ALA A 287 25.07 5.85 3.58
N PHE A 288 25.94 5.49 4.52
CA PHE A 288 26.78 6.45 5.23
C PHE A 288 27.82 7.12 4.32
N VAL A 289 28.43 6.34 3.43
CA VAL A 289 29.41 6.85 2.46
C VAL A 289 28.77 7.83 1.50
N ILE A 290 27.59 7.51 0.95
CA ILE A 290 26.81 8.39 0.08
C ILE A 290 26.43 9.67 0.83
N ALA A 291 25.88 9.55 2.04
CA ALA A 291 25.53 10.70 2.86
C ALA A 291 26.73 11.62 3.19
N GLY A 292 27.92 11.05 3.37
CA GLY A 292 29.16 11.81 3.58
C GLY A 292 29.64 12.62 2.37
N THR A 293 29.08 12.36 1.17
CA THR A 293 29.29 13.22 -0.02
C THR A 293 28.33 14.41 -0.09
N GLY A 294 27.31 14.45 0.78
CA GLY A 294 26.27 15.49 0.80
C GLY A 294 24.96 15.10 0.11
N VAL A 295 24.87 13.93 -0.52
CA VAL A 295 23.61 13.39 -1.05
C VAL A 295 22.72 12.94 0.10
N ALA A 296 21.45 13.35 0.11
CA ALA A 296 20.51 12.90 1.14
C ALA A 296 20.07 11.45 0.90
N VAL A 297 20.08 10.64 1.96
CA VAL A 297 19.75 9.21 1.89
C VAL A 297 18.55 8.89 2.80
N ALA A 298 17.50 8.32 2.21
CA ALA A 298 16.40 7.70 2.92
C ALA A 298 16.52 6.18 2.79
N LYS A 299 17.19 5.54 3.75
CA LYS A 299 17.39 4.08 3.73
C LYS A 299 16.22 3.34 4.36
N HIS A 300 15.48 2.58 3.55
CA HIS A 300 14.46 1.66 4.05
C HIS A 300 15.09 0.33 4.46
N GLY A 301 14.69 -0.23 5.61
CA GLY A 301 15.28 -1.48 6.09
C GLY A 301 14.47 -2.20 7.16
N ASN A 302 14.88 -3.43 7.43
CA ASN A 302 14.21 -4.29 8.41
C ASN A 302 15.25 -5.14 9.18
N ARG A 303 14.77 -5.87 10.19
CA ARG A 303 15.52 -6.94 10.84
C ARG A 303 15.67 -8.12 9.90
N SER A 304 16.70 -8.94 10.14
CA SER A 304 16.88 -10.14 9.33
C SER A 304 15.70 -11.11 9.43
N VAL A 305 15.32 -11.69 8.29
CA VAL A 305 14.42 -12.86 8.20
C VAL A 305 15.18 -14.13 7.79
N SER A 306 16.27 -14.01 7.02
CA SER A 306 17.03 -15.14 6.46
C SER A 306 18.55 -15.02 6.54
N SER A 307 19.12 -13.83 6.78
CA SER A 307 20.56 -13.62 6.97
C SER A 307 20.93 -13.65 8.46
N ARG A 308 22.23 -13.58 8.77
CA ARG A 308 22.71 -13.50 10.15
C ARG A 308 22.52 -12.12 10.80
N SER A 309 22.34 -11.07 9.99
CA SER A 309 22.15 -9.70 10.47
C SER A 309 21.48 -8.81 9.42
N GLY A 310 20.38 -8.15 9.80
CA GLY A 310 19.68 -7.16 8.99
C GLY A 310 20.24 -5.75 9.20
N SER A 311 19.83 -4.79 8.36
CA SER A 311 20.27 -3.40 8.49
C SER A 311 19.88 -2.79 9.84
N ALA A 312 18.67 -3.11 10.32
CA ALA A 312 18.19 -2.65 11.63
C ALA A 312 19.06 -3.20 12.77
N ASP A 313 19.46 -4.48 12.69
CA ASP A 313 20.22 -5.16 13.74
C ASP A 313 21.64 -4.57 13.88
N VAL A 314 22.30 -4.23 12.76
CA VAL A 314 23.61 -3.57 12.78
C VAL A 314 23.53 -2.13 13.27
N LEU A 315 22.51 -1.38 12.87
CA LEU A 315 22.32 0.00 13.31
C LEU A 315 22.08 0.08 14.83
N GLU A 316 21.27 -0.82 15.39
CA GLU A 316 21.13 -0.92 16.85
C GLU A 316 22.43 -1.34 17.54
N ALA A 317 23.20 -2.27 16.97
CA ALA A 317 24.51 -2.64 17.50
C ALA A 317 25.53 -1.48 17.45
N LEU A 318 25.31 -0.51 16.56
CA LEU A 318 26.04 0.76 16.50
C LEU A 318 25.41 1.83 17.41
N GLY A 319 24.37 1.55 18.19
CA GLY A 319 23.76 2.52 19.11
C GLY A 319 22.81 3.52 18.45
N VAL A 320 22.33 3.25 17.23
CA VAL A 320 21.29 4.08 16.59
C VAL A 320 19.91 3.64 17.07
N ASN A 321 19.08 4.59 17.47
CA ASN A 321 17.67 4.32 17.77
C ASN A 321 16.88 4.18 16.45
N ILE A 322 16.52 2.96 16.09
CA ILE A 322 15.80 2.63 14.85
C ILE A 322 14.28 2.88 14.91
N ASN A 323 13.73 3.15 16.09
CA ASN A 323 12.28 3.28 16.29
C ASN A 323 11.79 4.74 16.20
N MET A 324 12.53 5.59 15.47
CA MET A 324 12.13 6.98 15.22
C MET A 324 10.80 7.03 14.46
N LYS A 325 9.94 7.97 14.85
CA LYS A 325 8.65 8.23 14.21
C LYS A 325 8.84 8.93 12.85
N PRO A 326 7.83 8.92 11.96
CA PRO A 326 7.94 9.53 10.63
C PRO A 326 8.42 10.99 10.62
N ALA A 327 7.87 11.84 11.51
CA ALA A 327 8.29 13.23 11.63
C ALA A 327 9.76 13.38 12.06
N GLU A 328 10.22 12.52 12.98
CA GLU A 328 11.59 12.51 13.50
C GLU A 328 12.58 12.07 12.40
N VAL A 329 12.20 11.09 11.57
CA VAL A 329 13.00 10.66 10.41
C VAL A 329 13.08 11.75 9.35
N GLY A 330 11.98 12.45 9.06
CA GLY A 330 11.99 13.60 8.14
C GLY A 330 12.95 14.70 8.59
N GLU A 331 12.92 15.05 9.88
CA GLU A 331 13.85 16.02 10.46
C GLU A 331 15.31 15.51 10.43
N CYS A 332 15.51 14.20 10.64
CA CYS A 332 16.83 13.55 10.57
C CYS A 332 17.43 13.69 9.17
N ILE A 333 16.64 13.39 8.12
CA ILE A 333 17.05 13.57 6.74
C ILE A 333 17.38 15.05 6.47
N ASP A 334 16.53 15.98 6.91
CA ASP A 334 16.73 17.40 6.63
C ASP A 334 17.97 18.00 7.31
N LYS A 335 18.33 17.53 8.51
CA LYS A 335 19.48 18.05 9.27
C LYS A 335 20.78 17.32 8.98
N ILE A 336 20.73 16.00 8.81
CA ILE A 336 21.91 15.13 8.72
C ILE A 336 22.12 14.65 7.29
N GLY A 337 21.11 14.66 6.43
CA GLY A 337 21.17 14.07 5.10
C GLY A 337 21.10 12.54 5.12
N LEU A 338 20.67 11.93 6.23
CA LEU A 338 20.50 10.49 6.35
C LEU A 338 19.36 10.18 7.32
N GLY A 339 18.42 9.34 6.89
CA GLY A 339 17.36 8.80 7.72
C GLY A 339 17.18 7.31 7.49
N PHE A 340 16.93 6.58 8.59
CA PHE A 340 16.61 5.15 8.54
C PHE A 340 15.12 4.94 8.81
N MET A 341 14.46 4.20 7.92
CA MET A 341 13.06 3.82 8.07
C MET A 341 12.98 2.35 8.45
N PHE A 342 12.58 2.08 9.68
CA PHE A 342 12.39 0.72 10.14
C PHE A 342 11.01 0.20 9.72
N ALA A 343 10.96 -0.73 8.75
CA ALA A 343 9.74 -1.13 8.06
C ALA A 343 8.51 -1.38 8.97
N PRO A 344 8.61 -2.04 10.14
CA PRO A 344 7.47 -2.25 11.04
C PRO A 344 6.84 -0.97 11.62
N VAL A 345 7.60 0.12 11.73
CA VAL A 345 7.08 1.43 12.18
C VAL A 345 6.23 2.09 11.09
N PHE A 346 6.64 1.93 9.82
CA PHE A 346 6.05 2.65 8.70
C PHE A 346 4.95 1.88 7.98
N HIS A 347 4.98 0.54 8.02
CA HIS A 347 4.04 -0.34 7.33
C HIS A 347 3.15 -1.09 8.32
N GLY A 348 2.45 -0.39 9.22
CA GLY A 348 1.60 -1.01 10.25
C GLY A 348 0.52 -1.95 9.69
N ALA A 349 0.01 -1.68 8.49
CA ALA A 349 -0.96 -2.54 7.79
C ALA A 349 -0.38 -3.91 7.40
N MET A 350 0.95 -4.07 7.32
CA MET A 350 1.58 -5.36 7.00
C MET A 350 1.34 -6.45 8.05
N LYS A 351 0.86 -6.09 9.25
CA LYS A 351 0.48 -7.06 10.29
C LYS A 351 -0.54 -8.10 9.80
N PHE A 352 -1.44 -7.71 8.89
CA PHE A 352 -2.47 -8.61 8.34
C PHE A 352 -1.87 -9.67 7.40
N ALA A 353 -0.81 -9.33 6.66
CA ALA A 353 -0.10 -10.27 5.78
C ALA A 353 1.00 -11.06 6.51
N ALA A 354 1.49 -10.58 7.66
CA ALA A 354 2.66 -11.15 8.34
C ALA A 354 2.45 -12.59 8.82
N GLY A 355 1.29 -12.89 9.41
CA GLY A 355 0.92 -14.24 9.85
C GLY A 355 0.87 -15.24 8.68
N PRO A 356 0.02 -15.01 7.66
CA PRO A 356 -0.07 -15.86 6.49
C PRO A 356 1.27 -16.09 5.78
N ARG A 357 2.09 -15.04 5.62
CA ARG A 357 3.43 -15.17 5.01
C ARG A 357 4.35 -16.09 5.80
N ARG A 358 4.31 -16.01 7.14
CA ARG A 358 5.11 -16.86 8.02
C ARG A 358 4.67 -18.33 7.93
N GLU A 359 3.36 -18.57 7.91
CA GLU A 359 2.78 -19.91 7.82
C GLU A 359 3.05 -20.56 6.45
N VAL A 360 2.92 -19.78 5.37
CA VAL A 360 3.20 -20.24 4.00
C VAL A 360 4.69 -20.55 3.78
N GLY A 361 5.59 -19.76 4.36
CA GLY A 361 7.02 -20.11 4.46
C GLY A 361 7.82 -20.11 3.15
N ILE A 362 7.22 -19.72 2.02
CA ILE A 362 7.91 -19.59 0.71
C ILE A 362 8.14 -18.11 0.33
N ARG A 363 9.06 -17.88 -0.62
CA ARG A 363 9.21 -16.56 -1.25
C ARG A 363 7.97 -16.21 -2.06
N THR A 364 7.52 -14.98 -1.94
CA THR A 364 6.33 -14.44 -2.62
C THR A 364 6.60 -13.03 -3.13
N VAL A 365 5.63 -12.41 -3.80
CA VAL A 365 5.68 -11.00 -4.21
C VAL A 365 6.08 -10.05 -3.07
N PHE A 366 5.73 -10.35 -1.82
CA PHE A 366 6.13 -9.51 -0.68
C PHE A 366 7.65 -9.46 -0.42
N ASN A 367 8.43 -10.37 -0.99
CA ASN A 367 9.89 -10.32 -0.93
C ASN A 367 10.50 -9.29 -1.88
N ILE A 368 9.78 -8.86 -2.91
CA ILE A 368 10.23 -7.80 -3.84
C ILE A 368 9.64 -6.42 -3.51
N LEU A 369 8.52 -6.37 -2.78
CA LEU A 369 7.81 -5.11 -2.49
C LEU A 369 8.51 -4.20 -1.47
N GLY A 370 9.38 -4.72 -0.59
CA GLY A 370 10.04 -3.92 0.45
C GLY A 370 10.82 -2.71 -0.11
N PRO A 371 11.77 -2.92 -1.03
CA PRO A 371 12.49 -1.85 -1.73
C PRO A 371 11.60 -0.87 -2.51
N LEU A 372 10.44 -1.32 -2.99
CA LEU A 372 9.54 -0.55 -3.83
C LEU A 372 8.64 0.41 -3.03
N THR A 373 8.63 0.30 -1.70
CA THR A 373 7.59 0.90 -0.85
C THR A 373 8.15 1.91 0.14
N ASN A 374 9.36 2.43 -0.12
CA ASN A 374 10.01 3.43 0.71
C ASN A 374 9.06 4.63 1.01
N PRO A 375 8.71 4.89 2.29
CA PRO A 375 7.74 5.91 2.68
C PRO A 375 8.17 7.36 2.41
N ALA A 376 9.46 7.59 2.17
CA ALA A 376 9.99 8.91 1.83
C ALA A 376 9.93 9.23 0.33
N GLY A 377 9.55 8.26 -0.51
CA GLY A 377 9.40 8.44 -1.97
C GLY A 377 10.66 8.94 -2.67
N PRO A 378 11.81 8.24 -2.54
CA PRO A 378 13.07 8.65 -3.17
C PRO A 378 12.96 8.70 -4.69
N GLN A 379 13.54 9.72 -5.32
CA GLN A 379 13.58 9.89 -6.78
C GLN A 379 14.73 9.10 -7.41
N TYR A 380 15.69 8.66 -6.59
CA TYR A 380 16.90 7.95 -6.99
C TYR A 380 17.04 6.66 -6.19
N GLN A 381 17.28 5.53 -6.85
CA GLN A 381 17.42 4.23 -6.16
C GLN A 381 18.53 3.36 -6.74
N LEU A 382 19.31 2.74 -5.86
CA LEU A 382 20.17 1.60 -6.18
C LEU A 382 19.54 0.39 -5.49
N LEU A 383 18.96 -0.49 -6.29
CA LEU A 383 18.11 -1.57 -5.81
C LEU A 383 18.70 -2.93 -6.17
N GLY A 384 19.05 -3.70 -5.14
CA GLY A 384 19.52 -5.07 -5.28
C GLY A 384 18.40 -6.10 -5.38
N VAL A 385 18.45 -7.01 -6.35
CA VAL A 385 17.48 -8.12 -6.47
C VAL A 385 18.15 -9.49 -6.28
N TYR A 386 17.45 -10.45 -5.69
CA TYR A 386 17.98 -11.80 -5.44
C TYR A 386 18.06 -12.71 -6.67
N HIS A 387 17.52 -12.29 -7.83
CA HIS A 387 17.50 -13.08 -9.06
C HIS A 387 17.71 -12.19 -10.29
N PRO A 388 18.52 -12.58 -11.29
CA PRO A 388 18.85 -11.73 -12.43
C PRO A 388 17.64 -11.39 -13.30
N ASP A 389 16.64 -12.27 -13.36
CA ASP A 389 15.41 -12.05 -14.13
C ASP A 389 14.49 -10.98 -13.53
N LEU A 390 14.74 -10.57 -12.27
CA LEU A 390 13.96 -9.51 -11.62
C LEU A 390 14.48 -8.11 -11.94
N THR A 391 15.71 -7.98 -12.45
CA THR A 391 16.34 -6.67 -12.68
C THR A 391 15.48 -5.76 -13.55
N GLU A 392 15.04 -6.26 -14.70
CA GLU A 392 14.23 -5.52 -15.67
C GLU A 392 12.77 -5.32 -15.22
N PRO A 393 12.01 -6.33 -14.75
CA PRO A 393 10.67 -6.11 -14.21
C PRO A 393 10.64 -5.08 -13.08
N VAL A 394 11.60 -5.14 -12.15
CA VAL A 394 11.68 -4.18 -11.04
C VAL A 394 12.03 -2.78 -11.56
N ALA A 395 12.90 -2.64 -12.57
CA ALA A 395 13.18 -1.36 -13.20
C ALA A 395 11.92 -0.74 -13.83
N HIS A 396 11.08 -1.55 -14.49
CA HIS A 396 9.78 -1.09 -15.00
C HIS A 396 8.83 -0.63 -13.87
N VAL A 397 8.77 -1.39 -12.76
CA VAL A 397 7.97 -0.98 -11.60
C VAL A 397 8.46 0.35 -11.02
N LEU A 398 9.78 0.53 -10.86
CA LEU A 398 10.35 1.78 -10.37
C LEU A 398 9.99 2.97 -11.27
N LYS A 399 10.07 2.80 -12.60
CA LYS A 399 9.61 3.78 -13.58
C LYS A 399 8.13 4.12 -13.38
N ASN A 400 7.26 3.12 -13.27
CA ASN A 400 5.82 3.31 -13.05
C ASN A 400 5.50 3.98 -11.69
N MET A 401 6.37 3.79 -10.71
CA MET A 401 6.29 4.41 -9.37
C MET A 401 6.88 5.82 -9.32
N GLY A 402 7.28 6.39 -10.47
CA GLY A 402 7.74 7.77 -10.61
C GLY A 402 9.21 8.00 -10.22
N VAL A 403 10.03 6.95 -10.14
CA VAL A 403 11.47 7.08 -9.89
C VAL A 403 12.14 7.66 -11.13
N VAL A 404 12.96 8.70 -10.94
CA VAL A 404 13.59 9.47 -12.02
C VAL A 404 14.79 8.73 -12.59
N ARG A 405 15.66 8.22 -11.72
CA ARG A 405 16.79 7.37 -12.10
C ARG A 405 16.98 6.23 -11.11
N ALA A 406 17.26 5.04 -11.61
CA ALA A 406 17.58 3.90 -10.77
C ALA A 406 18.54 2.93 -11.44
N MET A 407 19.30 2.19 -10.65
CA MET A 407 19.99 0.98 -11.12
C MET A 407 19.44 -0.20 -10.33
N VAL A 408 18.84 -1.15 -11.04
CA VAL A 408 18.46 -2.43 -10.45
C VAL A 408 19.54 -3.44 -10.76
N VAL A 409 20.16 -4.02 -9.72
CA VAL A 409 21.40 -4.79 -9.84
C VAL A 409 21.27 -6.21 -9.31
N HIS A 410 22.00 -7.12 -9.94
CA HIS A 410 22.20 -8.49 -9.46
C HIS A 410 23.61 -8.97 -9.79
N GLY A 411 24.41 -9.27 -8.77
CA GLY A 411 25.70 -9.94 -8.94
C GLY A 411 25.50 -11.37 -9.43
N MET A 412 26.18 -11.76 -10.51
CA MET A 412 26.03 -13.11 -11.10
C MET A 412 26.57 -14.24 -10.20
N ASP A 413 27.22 -13.88 -9.10
CA ASP A 413 27.58 -14.70 -7.95
C ASP A 413 26.45 -14.81 -6.90
N SER A 414 25.22 -14.46 -7.28
CA SER A 414 23.99 -14.45 -6.48
C SER A 414 23.88 -13.34 -5.45
N LEU A 415 24.73 -12.30 -5.51
CA LEU A 415 24.66 -11.16 -4.59
C LEU A 415 23.53 -10.20 -5.00
N ASP A 416 22.72 -9.71 -4.06
CA ASP A 416 21.76 -8.62 -4.31
C ASP A 416 22.41 -7.23 -4.14
N GLU A 417 23.63 -7.07 -4.61
CA GLU A 417 24.41 -5.83 -4.63
C GLU A 417 25.30 -5.86 -5.89
N ILE A 418 26.00 -4.76 -6.20
CA ILE A 418 27.07 -4.83 -7.19
C ILE A 418 28.22 -5.66 -6.62
N SER A 419 28.57 -6.73 -7.33
CA SER A 419 29.56 -7.70 -6.89
C SER A 419 31.00 -7.19 -7.03
N ILE A 420 31.84 -7.53 -6.06
CA ILE A 420 33.30 -7.40 -6.14
C ILE A 420 33.97 -8.66 -6.74
N SER A 421 33.23 -9.76 -6.85
CA SER A 421 33.76 -11.06 -7.25
C SER A 421 33.56 -11.41 -8.72
N GLY A 422 32.75 -10.63 -9.44
CA GLY A 422 32.52 -10.86 -10.85
C GLY A 422 31.52 -9.89 -11.48
N VAL A 423 30.93 -10.34 -12.57
CA VAL A 423 29.98 -9.55 -13.37
C VAL A 423 28.68 -9.30 -12.59
N THR A 424 28.13 -8.10 -12.74
CA THR A 424 26.81 -7.70 -12.23
C THR A 424 25.91 -7.32 -13.40
N LYS A 425 24.71 -7.88 -13.46
CA LYS A 425 23.66 -7.46 -14.38
C LYS A 425 22.99 -6.20 -13.84
N VAL A 426 22.80 -5.20 -14.70
CA VAL A 426 22.15 -3.92 -14.35
C VAL A 426 21.02 -3.66 -15.31
N SER A 427 19.85 -3.28 -14.78
CA SER A 427 18.79 -2.61 -15.54
C SER A 427 18.66 -1.18 -15.01
N GLU A 428 19.13 -0.21 -15.80
CA GLU A 428 19.13 1.21 -15.45
C GLU A 428 17.85 1.87 -15.96
N VAL A 429 17.14 2.54 -15.05
CA VAL A 429 16.10 3.52 -15.38
C VAL A 429 16.78 4.88 -15.49
N ARG A 430 16.68 5.53 -16.64
CA ARG A 430 17.21 6.88 -16.85
C ARG A 430 16.35 7.66 -17.83
N ASP A 431 15.85 8.81 -17.38
CA ASP A 431 15.08 9.75 -18.22
C ASP A 431 13.87 9.09 -18.93
N GLY A 432 13.24 8.12 -18.27
CA GLY A 432 12.09 7.37 -18.78
C GLY A 432 12.45 6.18 -19.68
N GLU A 433 13.71 5.94 -19.98
CA GLU A 433 14.19 4.77 -20.70
C GLU A 433 14.76 3.71 -19.75
N ILE A 434 14.71 2.45 -20.18
CA ILE A 434 15.31 1.33 -19.47
C ILE A 434 16.33 0.67 -20.37
N THR A 435 17.55 0.55 -19.88
CA THR A 435 18.64 -0.14 -20.58
C THR A 435 19.24 -1.20 -19.69
N THR A 436 19.54 -2.37 -20.27
CA THR A 436 20.15 -3.48 -19.55
C THR A 436 21.56 -3.73 -20.07
N TYR A 437 22.51 -3.80 -19.15
CA TYR A 437 23.93 -4.01 -19.45
C TYR A 437 24.62 -4.74 -18.29
N TYR A 438 25.91 -5.02 -18.46
CA TYR A 438 26.74 -5.71 -17.49
C TYR A 438 27.91 -4.84 -17.07
N ILE A 439 28.24 -4.89 -15.79
CA ILE A 439 29.40 -4.20 -15.21
C ILE A 439 30.27 -5.19 -14.44
N SER A 440 31.53 -4.86 -14.25
CA SER A 440 32.52 -5.63 -13.50
C SER A 440 33.30 -4.73 -12.53
N PRO A 441 33.98 -5.27 -11.50
CA PRO A 441 34.79 -4.48 -10.57
C PRO A 441 35.83 -3.59 -11.28
N GLN A 442 36.34 -4.04 -12.43
CA GLN A 442 37.33 -3.33 -13.23
C GLN A 442 36.79 -2.02 -13.82
N ASP A 443 35.48 -1.91 -14.08
CA ASP A 443 34.85 -0.67 -14.54
C ASP A 443 34.95 0.45 -13.49
N PHE A 444 35.10 0.08 -12.22
CA PHE A 444 35.31 0.97 -11.07
C PHE A 444 36.80 1.18 -10.76
N GLY A 445 37.71 0.49 -11.47
CA GLY A 445 39.13 0.46 -11.13
C GLY A 445 39.41 -0.28 -9.81
N ILE A 446 38.59 -1.28 -9.48
CA ILE A 446 38.75 -2.17 -8.33
C ILE A 446 39.18 -3.54 -8.82
N GLU A 447 40.12 -4.16 -8.11
CA GLU A 447 40.54 -5.53 -8.39
C GLU A 447 39.45 -6.51 -7.96
N GLN A 448 39.19 -7.53 -8.78
CA GLN A 448 38.23 -8.57 -8.46
C GLN A 448 38.71 -9.41 -7.26
N ARG A 449 37.81 -9.65 -6.30
CA ARG A 449 38.09 -10.39 -5.07
C ARG A 449 37.02 -11.45 -4.79
N PRO A 450 37.38 -12.63 -4.25
CA PRO A 450 36.39 -13.68 -3.97
C PRO A 450 35.41 -13.25 -2.87
N LEU A 451 34.15 -13.71 -2.96
CA LEU A 451 33.11 -13.41 -1.97
C LEU A 451 33.47 -13.82 -0.54
N SER A 452 34.34 -14.83 -0.37
CA SER A 452 34.83 -15.27 0.94
C SER A 452 35.55 -14.16 1.73
N GLU A 453 36.07 -13.13 1.05
CA GLU A 453 36.74 -12.00 1.70
C GLU A 453 35.77 -10.93 2.24
N ILE A 454 34.49 -10.99 1.88
CA ILE A 454 33.45 -10.04 2.31
C ILE A 454 32.31 -10.70 3.12
N GLN A 455 32.62 -11.81 3.79
CA GLN A 455 31.65 -12.59 4.55
C GLN A 455 31.06 -11.79 5.73
N GLY A 456 29.74 -11.90 5.89
CA GLY A 456 29.00 -11.36 7.01
C GLY A 456 28.83 -12.35 8.16
N TYR A 457 28.67 -11.79 9.35
CA TYR A 457 28.56 -12.50 10.62
C TYR A 457 27.33 -12.00 11.40
N GLY A 458 27.39 -12.03 12.73
CA GLY A 458 26.34 -11.49 13.58
C GLY A 458 26.33 -9.96 13.64
N PRO A 459 25.31 -9.35 14.25
CA PRO A 459 25.18 -7.89 14.33
C PRO A 459 26.38 -7.19 14.96
N LYS A 460 27.01 -7.78 15.98
CA LYS A 460 28.19 -7.21 16.67
C LYS A 460 29.44 -7.24 15.81
N GLU A 461 29.65 -8.31 15.04
CA GLU A 461 30.79 -8.42 14.14
C GLU A 461 30.62 -7.50 12.93
N ASN A 462 29.41 -7.48 12.34
CA ASN A 462 29.11 -6.60 11.22
C ASN A 462 29.19 -5.12 11.60
N SER A 463 28.83 -4.74 12.84
CA SER A 463 29.01 -3.37 13.31
C SER A 463 30.48 -2.97 13.42
N ARG A 464 31.36 -3.89 13.86
CA ARG A 464 32.83 -3.65 13.87
C ARG A 464 33.39 -3.50 12.46
N ILE A 465 32.96 -4.35 11.52
CA ILE A 465 33.37 -4.26 10.10
C ILE A 465 32.95 -2.91 9.52
N LEU A 466 31.68 -2.53 9.71
CA LEU A 466 31.14 -1.25 9.23
C LEU A 466 31.91 -0.07 9.84
N MET A 467 32.13 -0.07 11.16
CA MET A 467 32.91 0.98 11.83
C MET A 467 34.33 1.06 11.27
N GLY A 468 35.02 -0.07 11.09
CA GLY A 468 36.36 -0.11 10.53
C GLY A 468 36.44 0.48 9.11
N ILE A 469 35.43 0.24 8.27
CA ILE A 469 35.34 0.88 6.94
C ILE A 469 35.23 2.40 7.09
N LEU A 470 34.33 2.89 7.96
CA LEU A 470 34.12 4.32 8.15
C LEU A 470 35.32 5.03 8.80
N GLU A 471 36.13 4.31 9.57
CA GLU A 471 37.42 4.77 10.13
C GLU A 471 38.56 4.75 9.10
N GLY A 472 38.31 4.25 7.88
CA GLY A 472 39.25 4.30 6.76
C GLY A 472 40.08 3.04 6.56
N GLN A 473 39.78 1.93 7.23
CA GLN A 473 40.49 0.66 7.01
C GLN A 473 40.42 0.25 5.53
N LYS A 474 41.58 -0.10 4.97
CA LYS A 474 41.70 -0.54 3.56
C LYS A 474 41.61 -2.06 3.51
N ASN A 475 40.45 -2.57 3.11
CA ASN A 475 40.16 -4.00 3.03
C ASN A 475 39.08 -4.27 1.95
N PRO A 476 38.83 -5.53 1.58
CA PRO A 476 37.82 -5.90 0.58
C PRO A 476 36.40 -5.44 0.94
N TYR A 477 36.07 -5.36 2.23
CA TYR A 477 34.77 -4.82 2.68
C TYR A 477 34.59 -3.35 2.31
N ARG A 478 35.65 -2.55 2.39
CA ARG A 478 35.66 -1.16 1.92
C ARG A 478 35.47 -1.11 0.41
N ASP A 479 36.15 -1.97 -0.35
CA ASP A 479 36.09 -1.95 -1.81
C ASP A 479 34.69 -2.22 -2.36
N VAL A 480 33.97 -3.22 -1.82
CA VAL A 480 32.58 -3.50 -2.24
C VAL A 480 31.62 -2.37 -1.87
N VAL A 481 31.86 -1.69 -0.74
CA VAL A 481 31.09 -0.49 -0.35
C VAL A 481 31.36 0.68 -1.28
N LEU A 482 32.60 0.88 -1.69
CA LEU A 482 32.98 1.92 -2.64
C LEU A 482 32.30 1.72 -4.00
N ILE A 483 32.26 0.48 -4.52
CA ILE A 483 31.59 0.16 -5.79
C ILE A 483 30.10 0.53 -5.74
N ASN A 484 29.39 0.07 -4.70
CA ASN A 484 27.96 0.34 -4.56
C ASN A 484 27.68 1.83 -4.30
N ALA A 485 28.49 2.51 -3.48
CA ALA A 485 28.38 3.95 -3.28
C ALA A 485 28.67 4.74 -4.57
N ALA A 486 29.66 4.34 -5.36
CA ALA A 486 30.00 5.00 -6.62
C ALA A 486 28.85 4.91 -7.64
N ALA A 487 28.24 3.72 -7.79
CA ALA A 487 27.07 3.55 -8.66
C ALA A 487 25.88 4.41 -8.20
N ALA A 488 25.62 4.45 -6.88
CA ALA A 488 24.60 5.32 -6.31
C ALA A 488 24.83 6.82 -6.61
N LEU A 489 26.07 7.30 -6.55
CA LEU A 489 26.42 8.68 -6.88
C LEU A 489 26.23 9.00 -8.37
N VAL A 490 26.52 8.03 -9.25
CA VAL A 490 26.23 8.15 -10.69
C VAL A 490 24.72 8.23 -10.94
N VAL A 491 23.92 7.39 -10.27
CA VAL A 491 22.45 7.42 -10.35
C VAL A 491 21.91 8.78 -9.90
N CYS A 492 22.44 9.34 -8.82
CA CYS A 492 22.06 10.67 -8.33
C CYS A 492 22.50 11.82 -9.24
N GLY A 493 23.37 11.57 -10.23
CA GLY A 493 23.97 12.60 -11.08
C GLY A 493 24.99 13.48 -10.35
N THR A 494 25.45 13.06 -9.17
CA THR A 494 26.50 13.76 -8.42
C THR A 494 27.90 13.28 -8.77
N ALA A 495 28.01 12.17 -9.53
CA ALA A 495 29.24 11.72 -10.17
C ALA A 495 29.04 11.55 -11.69
N GLU A 496 30.06 11.92 -12.47
CA GLU A 496 30.00 11.86 -13.94
C GLU A 496 30.06 10.43 -14.48
N ASN A 497 30.84 9.57 -13.82
CA ASN A 497 31.08 8.18 -14.17
C ASN A 497 31.52 7.38 -12.94
N PHE A 498 31.68 6.07 -13.07
CA PHE A 498 32.05 5.20 -11.95
C PHE A 498 33.40 5.55 -11.32
N LYS A 499 34.39 6.02 -12.09
CA LYS A 499 35.71 6.42 -11.55
C LYS A 499 35.59 7.67 -10.68
N ASP A 500 34.88 8.68 -11.15
CA ASP A 500 34.55 9.88 -10.36
C ASP A 500 33.75 9.52 -9.10
N GLY A 501 32.78 8.59 -9.23
CA GLY A 501 32.02 8.05 -8.10
C GLY A 501 32.90 7.40 -7.05
N ILE A 502 33.89 6.60 -7.47
CA ILE A 502 34.86 5.97 -6.57
C ILE A 502 35.72 7.02 -5.86
N CYS A 503 36.20 8.04 -6.59
CA CYS A 503 36.97 9.14 -5.99
C CYS A 503 36.18 9.86 -4.90
N LYS A 504 34.92 10.21 -5.16
CA LYS A 504 34.01 10.86 -4.19
C LYS A 504 33.68 9.98 -3.00
N ALA A 505 33.41 8.69 -3.24
CA ALA A 505 33.14 7.73 -2.19
C ALA A 505 34.38 7.48 -1.29
N ARG A 506 35.58 7.41 -1.88
CA ARG A 506 36.85 7.32 -1.12
C ARG A 506 37.08 8.54 -0.26
N ASP A 507 36.94 9.74 -0.83
CA ASP A 507 37.11 11.00 -0.09
C ASP A 507 36.11 11.11 1.08
N SER A 508 34.86 10.67 0.89
CA SER A 508 33.85 10.61 1.96
C SER A 508 34.29 9.79 3.17
N ILE A 509 34.96 8.65 2.93
CA ILE A 509 35.53 7.79 3.98
C ILE A 509 36.80 8.43 4.56
N ASP A 510 37.78 8.72 3.70
CA ASP A 510 39.13 9.11 4.11
C ASP A 510 39.15 10.48 4.81
N SER A 511 38.22 11.38 4.48
CA SER A 511 38.07 12.67 5.17
C SER A 511 37.26 12.56 6.48
N GLY A 512 36.78 11.37 6.86
CA GLY A 512 35.96 11.15 8.05
C GLY A 512 34.50 11.65 7.97
N ARG A 513 34.05 12.14 6.81
CA ARG A 513 32.68 12.66 6.66
C ARG A 513 31.62 11.57 6.78
N ALA A 514 31.89 10.39 6.21
CA ALA A 514 31.01 9.22 6.35
C ALA A 514 30.86 8.77 7.81
N LEU A 515 31.98 8.72 8.56
CA LEU A 515 31.97 8.43 10.00
C LEU A 515 31.20 9.50 10.79
N ASN A 516 31.35 10.77 10.41
CA ASN A 516 30.60 11.86 11.04
C ASN A 516 29.08 11.71 10.85
N LYS A 517 28.62 11.20 9.70
CA LYS A 517 27.18 10.90 9.49
C LYS A 517 26.66 9.85 10.46
N LEU A 518 27.44 8.81 10.74
CA LEU A 518 27.08 7.82 11.77
C LEU A 518 26.97 8.47 13.15
N LYS A 519 27.96 9.27 13.55
CA LYS A 519 27.96 9.99 14.84
C LYS A 519 26.76 10.92 14.99
N GLN A 520 26.47 11.71 13.95
CA GLN A 520 25.31 12.59 13.90
C GLN A 520 24.00 11.82 14.01
N LEU A 521 23.88 10.66 13.34
CA LEU A 521 22.69 9.82 13.42
C LEU A 521 22.52 9.21 14.83
N GLN A 522 23.60 8.73 15.45
CA GLN A 522 23.58 8.23 16.83
C GLN A 522 23.10 9.31 17.81
N GLU A 523 23.71 10.50 17.76
CA GLU A 523 23.35 11.63 18.62
C GLU A 523 21.91 12.07 18.40
N PHE A 524 21.50 12.25 17.14
CA PHE A 524 20.16 12.73 16.81
C PHE A 524 19.08 11.75 17.26
N SER A 525 19.25 10.47 16.93
CA SER A 525 18.28 9.42 17.25
C SER A 525 18.24 9.09 18.75
N GLY A 526 19.36 9.27 19.45
CA GLY A 526 19.47 9.12 20.90
C GLY A 526 18.60 10.09 21.69
N ARG A 527 18.29 11.29 21.15
CA ARG A 527 17.36 12.25 21.77
C ARG A 527 15.93 11.72 21.91
N PHE A 528 15.57 10.70 21.13
CA PHE A 528 14.26 10.05 21.14
C PHE A 528 14.29 8.67 21.78
N ALA A 529 15.46 8.21 22.25
CA ALA A 529 15.53 6.99 23.04
C ALA A 529 14.77 7.25 24.35
N LYS A 530 13.79 6.40 24.68
CA LYS A 530 13.16 6.45 26.00
C LYS A 530 14.27 6.29 27.04
N CYS A 531 14.38 7.22 28.00
CA CYS A 531 15.10 6.94 29.23
C CYS A 531 14.46 5.67 29.82
N SER A 532 15.20 4.57 29.75
CA SER A 532 14.84 3.29 30.34
C SER A 532 14.85 3.37 31.85
#